data_AF-A0A3A9KCE8-F1
#
_entry.id   AF-A0A3A9KCE8-F1
#
_cell.length_a   1.000
_cell.length_b   1.000
_cell.length_c   1.000
_cell.angle_alpha   90.00
_cell.angle_beta   90.00
_cell.angle_gamma   90.00
#
_symmetry.space_group_name_H-M   'P 1'
#
loop_
_entity.id
_entity.type
_entity.pdbx_description
1 polymer ?
#
loop_
_entity_poly.entity_id
_entity_poly.type
_entity_poly.pdbx_seq_one_letter_code
_entity_poly.pdbx_strand_id
1 'polypeptide(L)' 'MNTETKKVFLNIINEMVLRGDITRCHIGCTELPLLIKDEDLNIHQLNTTEIHVNIVDTIFTD' A
#
# COMPACT_ATOMS: atom_id res chain seq x y z
N MET A 1 -6.95 -14.70 -6.63
CA MET A 1 -6.42 -14.32 -5.30
C MET A 1 -7.56 -14.46 -4.30
N ASN A 2 -7.32 -15.06 -3.13
CA ASN A 2 -8.39 -15.46 -2.20
C ASN A 2 -8.87 -14.26 -1.36
N THR A 3 -10.18 -14.02 -1.30
CA THR A 3 -10.83 -12.95 -0.53
C THR A 3 -10.48 -13.02 0.97
N GLU A 4 -10.21 -14.21 1.48
CA GLU A 4 -9.78 -14.42 2.87
C GLU A 4 -8.39 -13.85 3.15
N THR A 5 -7.47 -13.95 2.18
CA THR A 5 -6.13 -13.35 2.29
C THR A 5 -6.24 -11.83 2.40
N LYS A 6 -7.09 -11.20 1.58
CA LYS A 6 -7.36 -9.75 1.65
C LYS A 6 -7.84 -9.35 3.05
N LYS A 7 -8.82 -10.08 3.61
CA LYS A 7 -9.38 -9.80 4.93
C LYS A 7 -8.32 -9.87 6.03
N VAL A 8 -7.42 -10.86 5.99
CA VAL A 8 -6.34 -10.98 6.97
C VAL A 8 -5.42 -9.76 6.94
N PHE A 9 -4.99 -9.34 5.75
CA PHE A 9 -4.15 -8.14 5.62
C PHE A 9 -4.86 -6.88 6.12
N LEU A 10 -6.10 -6.65 5.71
CA LEU A 10 -6.88 -5.49 6.17
C LEU A 10 -7.07 -5.49 7.69
N ASN A 11 -7.29 -6.65 8.30
CA ASN A 11 -7.43 -6.76 9.75
C ASN A 11 -6.14 -6.39 10.47
N ILE A 12 -4.98 -6.86 10.00
CA ILE A 12 -3.67 -6.51 10.57
C ILE A 12 -3.43 -5.00 10.46
N ILE A 13 -3.68 -4.42 9.28
CA ILE A 13 -3.45 -2.99 9.05
C ILE A 13 -4.37 -2.15 9.96
N ASN A 14 -5.67 -2.50 10.04
CA ASN A 14 -6.61 -1.80 10.90
C ASN A 14 -6.24 -1.91 12.38
N GLU A 15 -5.77 -3.06 12.86
CA GLU A 15 -5.28 -3.23 14.23
C GLU A 15 -4.07 -2.31 14.51
N MET A 16 -3.12 -2.21 13.59
CA MET A 16 -1.95 -1.33 13.73
C MET A 16 -2.35 0.16 13.72
N VAL A 17 -3.34 0.53 12.90
CA VAL A 17 -3.89 1.89 12.88
C VAL A 17 -4.61 2.22 14.19
N LEU A 18 -5.45 1.30 14.68
CA LEU A 18 -6.21 1.48 15.93
C LEU A 18 -5.31 1.62 17.16
N ARG A 19 -4.17 0.93 17.17
CA ARG A 19 -3.16 1.06 18.23
C ARG A 19 -2.38 2.38 18.17
N GLY A 20 -2.51 3.14 17.07
CA GLY A 20 -1.77 4.36 16.82
C GLY A 20 -0.33 4.11 16.35
N ASP A 21 0.01 2.87 15.97
CA ASP A 21 1.36 2.48 15.59
C ASP A 21 1.75 3.00 14.21
N ILE A 22 0.78 3.21 13.31
CA ILE A 22 1.00 3.70 11.95
C ILE A 22 -0.07 4.70 11.50
N THR A 23 0.36 5.72 10.76
CA THR A 23 -0.51 6.69 10.06
C THR A 23 -0.47 6.53 8.54
N ARG A 24 0.43 5.67 8.05
CA ARG A 24 0.71 5.46 6.62
C ARG A 24 1.13 4.02 6.37
N CYS A 25 0.63 3.42 5.29
CA CYS A 25 0.98 2.05 4.89
C CYS A 25 1.99 2.08 3.74
N HIS A 26 3.13 1.40 3.90
CA HIS A 26 4.09 1.23 2.80
C HIS A 26 3.77 -0.08 2.07
N ILE A 27 3.34 0.04 0.81
CA ILE A 27 3.03 -1.10 -0.05
C ILE A 27 4.31 -1.46 -0.82
N GLY A 28 5.11 -2.31 -0.20
CA GLY A 28 6.48 -2.64 -0.65
C GLY A 28 6.61 -3.77 -1.68
N CYS A 29 5.56 -4.57 -1.88
CA CYS A 29 5.58 -5.70 -2.81
C CYS A 29 4.63 -5.41 -3.98
N THR A 30 5.04 -5.78 -5.20
CA THR A 30 4.29 -5.52 -6.44
C THR A 30 2.91 -6.17 -6.50
N GLU A 31 2.67 -7.20 -5.68
CA GLU A 31 1.44 -7.99 -5.62
C GLU A 31 0.40 -7.37 -4.67
N LEU A 32 0.83 -6.53 -3.72
CA LEU A 32 -0.05 -5.93 -2.72
C LEU A 32 -1.00 -4.89 -3.32
N PRO A 33 -0.62 -4.04 -4.29
CA PRO A 33 -1.56 -3.16 -5.00
C PRO A 33 -2.67 -3.91 -5.76
N LEU A 34 -2.44 -5.18 -6.13
CA LEU A 34 -3.47 -6.02 -6.77
C LEU A 34 -4.48 -6.58 -5.75
N LEU A 35 -4.12 -6.59 -4.47
CA LEU A 35 -4.92 -7.17 -3.37
C LEU A 35 -5.62 -6.10 -2.53
N ILE A 36 -4.92 -5.01 -2.26
CA ILE A 36 -5.34 -3.89 -1.41
C ILE A 36 -5.38 -2.67 -2.32
N LYS A 37 -6.58 -2.13 -2.48
CA LYS A 37 -6.81 -0.91 -3.24
C LYS A 37 -6.75 0.29 -2.32
N ASP A 38 -6.61 1.48 -2.90
CA ASP A 38 -6.66 2.74 -2.16
C ASP A 38 -7.94 2.89 -1.33
N GLU A 39 -9.07 2.47 -1.89
CA GLU A 39 -10.40 2.52 -1.24
C GLU A 39 -10.55 1.60 -0.01
N ASP A 40 -9.64 0.63 0.18
CA ASP A 40 -9.74 -0.32 1.28
C ASP A 40 -9.17 0.23 2.61
N LEU A 41 -8.40 1.32 2.58
CA LEU A 41 -7.74 1.89 3.75
C LEU A 41 -7.99 3.39 3.86
N ASN A 42 -8.33 3.86 5.06
CA ASN A 42 -8.49 5.29 5.36
C ASN A 42 -7.16 6.01 5.66
N ILE A 43 -6.03 5.33 5.49
CA ILE A 43 -4.69 5.87 5.71
C ILE A 43 -3.96 5.98 4.38
N HIS A 44 -3.04 6.94 4.29
CA HIS A 44 -2.34 7.16 3.04
C HIS A 44 -1.43 5.96 2.71
N GLN A 45 -1.49 5.50 1.46
CA GLN A 45 -0.69 4.38 0.96
C GLN A 45 0.51 4.93 0.19
N LEU A 46 1.70 4.38 0.46
CA LEU A 46 2.93 4.63 -0.29
C LEU A 46 3.21 3.41 -1.16
N ASN A 47 2.87 3.48 -2.44
CA ASN A 47 3.27 2.46 -3.40
C ASN A 47 4.72 2.71 -3.83
N THR A 48 5.64 1.90 -3.32
CA THR A 48 7.08 2.06 -3.62
C THR A 48 7.39 1.80 -5.09
N THR A 49 6.57 0.97 -5.76
CA THR A 49 6.72 0.69 -7.19
C THR A 49 6.43 1.94 -8.01
N GLU A 50 5.33 2.64 -7.72
CA GLU A 50 4.98 3.90 -8.40
C GLU A 50 6.02 4.99 -8.14
N ILE A 51 6.54 5.10 -6.91
CA ILE A 51 7.59 6.06 -6.58
C ILE A 51 8.86 5.77 -7.39
N HIS A 52 9.28 4.52 -7.48
CA HIS A 52 10.46 4.15 -8.27
C HIS A 52 10.26 4.42 -9.77
N VAL A 53 9.07 4.16 -10.33
CA VAL A 53 8.75 4.49 -11.73
C VAL A 53 8.78 6.01 -11.97
N ASN A 54 8.17 6.80 -11.09
CA ASN A 54 8.17 8.26 -11.22
C ASN A 54 9.59 8.86 -11.19
N ILE A 55 10.52 8.27 -10.42
CA ILE A 55 11.93 8.69 -10.41
C ILE A 55 12.58 8.45 -11.76
N VAL A 56 12.31 7.29 -12.38
CA VAL A 56 12.78 6.97 -13.73
C VAL A 56 12.25 8.02 -14.72
N ASP A 57 10.94 8.28 -14.71
CA ASP A 57 10.33 9.28 -15.61
C ASP A 57 10.92 10.68 -15.43
N THR A 58 11.20 11.09 -14.20
CA THR A 58 11.82 12.39 -13.90
C THR A 58 13.20 12.50 -14.55
N ILE A 59 14.02 11.45 -14.46
CA ILE A 59 15.38 11.43 -15.02
C ILE A 59 15.37 11.52 -16.56
N PHE A 60 14.33 11.00 -17.22
CA PHE A 60 14.24 10.96 -18.68
C PHE A 60 13.47 12.14 -19.31
N THR A 61 12.93 13.05 -18.49
CA THR A 61 12.12 14.20 -18.97
C THR A 61 12.83 15.55 -18.74
N ASP A 62 14.07 15.54 -18.24
CA ASP A 62 14.95 16.72 -18.08
C ASP A 62 15.99 16.85 -19.22
#